data_AF-A0A227L688-F1
#
_entry.id   AF-A0A227L688-F1
#
_cell.length_a   1.000
_cell.length_b   1.000
_cell.length_c   1.000
_cell.angle_alpha   90.00
_cell.angle_beta   90.00
_cell.angle_gamma   90.00
#
_symmetry.space_group_name_H-M   'P 1'
#
loop_
_entity.id
_entity.type
_entity.pdbx_description
1 polymer ?
#
loop_
_entity_poly.entity_id
_entity_poly.type
_entity_poly.pdbx_seq_one_letter_code
_entity_poly.pdbx_strand_id
1 'polypeptide(L)'
;MDNNSKKPSIKNVDYATPASKRGIDMLLAKYHKQNFETEVPAKPFQEILMPNLKKELEKARIALVTDGGLVPKGNPDNLNPTNSQKFCMYSLGGSEMLLSKDYEVSHQGYNTEYIEQDPNRLLPIDAMRRAEREGIIGRLFDIFYTTAGVMTSVENGTALGERIAVSLRDCDVDAVVLSSTCGTSTRCGALIGKEIERLGIPVIQVTNLTKIAESVGVSRILRGNDICHVFGDPKLSLKEERTYRWHMVGKALDLLKIEIAPNYTDSIISE
;
A
#
# COMPACT_ATOMS: atom_id res chain seq x y z
N MET A 1 -28.41 24.58 -19.43
CA MET A 1 -28.12 24.02 -18.10
C MET A 1 -28.70 22.61 -18.09
N ASP A 2 -27.96 21.63 -18.62
CA ASP A 2 -28.38 20.22 -18.61
C ASP A 2 -27.55 19.45 -17.59
N ASN A 3 -27.99 19.52 -16.33
CA ASN A 3 -27.49 18.66 -15.27
C ASN A 3 -28.40 17.42 -15.18
N ASN A 4 -28.23 16.49 -16.13
CA ASN A 4 -28.77 15.16 -15.99
C ASN A 4 -27.77 14.10 -16.47
N SER A 5 -26.55 14.18 -15.95
CA SER A 5 -25.63 13.05 -15.98
C SER A 5 -26.19 11.96 -15.05
N LYS A 6 -26.81 10.94 -15.64
CA LYS A 6 -27.30 9.71 -15.01
C LYS A 6 -26.39 9.29 -13.85
N LYS A 7 -26.88 9.42 -12.61
CA LYS A 7 -26.29 8.68 -11.48
C LYS A 7 -26.40 7.18 -11.80
N PRO A 8 -25.36 6.37 -11.55
CA PRO A 8 -25.48 4.93 -11.70
C PRO A 8 -26.48 4.43 -10.65
N SER A 9 -27.71 4.13 -11.07
CA SER A 9 -28.65 3.36 -10.24
C SER A 9 -28.07 1.97 -10.09
N ILE A 10 -27.89 1.53 -8.84
CA ILE A 10 -27.54 0.15 -8.52
C ILE A 10 -28.68 -0.72 -9.07
N LYS A 11 -28.34 -1.72 -9.90
CA LYS A 11 -29.33 -2.65 -10.45
C LYS A 11 -30.01 -3.40 -9.30
N ASN A 12 -31.32 -3.66 -9.41
CA ASN A 12 -32.13 -4.44 -8.47
C ASN A 12 -32.41 -3.78 -7.10
N VAL A 13 -32.28 -2.46 -6.97
CA VAL A 13 -32.71 -1.74 -5.76
C VAL A 13 -34.14 -1.24 -5.92
N ASP A 14 -35.01 -1.55 -4.94
CA ASP A 14 -36.32 -0.90 -4.82
C ASP A 14 -36.15 0.53 -4.26
N TYR A 15 -36.16 1.51 -5.17
CA TYR A 15 -36.06 2.92 -4.81
C TYR A 15 -37.34 3.51 -4.21
N ALA A 16 -38.47 2.78 -4.20
CA ALA A 16 -39.70 3.23 -3.55
C ALA A 16 -39.62 3.07 -2.02
N THR A 17 -38.91 2.05 -1.53
CA THR A 17 -38.64 1.86 -0.10
C THR A 17 -37.44 2.72 0.34
N PRO A 18 -37.49 3.50 1.44
CA PRO A 18 -36.34 4.28 1.90
C PRO A 18 -35.12 3.43 2.24
N ALA A 19 -33.91 3.91 1.92
CA ALA A 19 -32.65 3.18 2.15
C ALA A 19 -32.43 2.79 3.62
N SER A 20 -32.90 3.62 4.56
CA SER A 20 -32.84 3.31 6.00
C SER A 20 -33.64 2.07 6.35
N LYS A 21 -34.85 1.90 5.78
CA LYS A 21 -35.70 0.74 6.00
C LYS A 21 -35.09 -0.51 5.39
N ARG A 22 -34.67 -0.45 4.11
CA ARG A 22 -33.99 -1.58 3.44
C ARG A 22 -32.74 -2.03 4.19
N GLY A 23 -31.94 -1.07 4.68
CA GLY A 23 -30.76 -1.34 5.50
C GLY A 23 -31.08 -2.06 6.81
N ILE A 24 -32.12 -1.62 7.53
CA ILE A 24 -32.59 -2.27 8.76
C ILE A 24 -33.11 -3.68 8.48
N ASP A 25 -33.91 -3.84 7.42
CA ASP A 25 -34.47 -5.14 7.03
C ASP A 25 -33.35 -6.15 6.71
N MET A 26 -32.35 -5.74 5.94
CA MET A 26 -31.14 -6.55 5.67
C MET A 26 -30.37 -6.91 6.96
N LEU A 27 -30.20 -5.94 7.88
CA LEU A 27 -29.49 -6.17 9.15
C LEU A 27 -30.24 -7.17 10.04
N LEU A 28 -31.55 -7.02 10.17
CA LEU A 28 -32.39 -7.92 10.95
C LEU A 28 -32.39 -9.34 10.35
N ALA A 29 -32.52 -9.44 9.03
CA ALA A 29 -32.40 -10.72 8.33
C ALA A 29 -31.05 -11.38 8.63
N LYS A 30 -29.93 -10.64 8.52
CA LYS A 30 -28.60 -11.14 8.87
C LYS A 30 -28.48 -11.57 10.34
N TYR A 31 -29.02 -10.78 11.27
CA TYR A 31 -29.01 -11.08 12.71
C TYR A 31 -29.76 -12.40 13.01
N HIS A 32 -30.89 -12.62 12.36
CA HIS A 32 -31.70 -13.84 12.50
C HIS A 32 -31.21 -15.01 11.61
N LYS A 33 -30.06 -14.89 10.95
CA LYS A 33 -29.52 -15.89 10.00
C LYS A 33 -30.50 -16.23 8.86
N GLN A 34 -31.31 -15.27 8.45
CA GLN A 34 -32.22 -15.36 7.31
C GLN A 34 -31.52 -14.93 6.02
N ASN A 35 -32.08 -15.34 4.88
CA ASN A 35 -31.58 -14.90 3.58
C ASN A 35 -31.80 -13.40 3.41
N PHE A 36 -30.80 -12.71 2.87
CA PHE A 36 -30.88 -11.31 2.44
C PHE A 36 -30.05 -11.13 1.17
N GLU A 37 -30.42 -10.16 0.34
CA GLU A 37 -29.65 -9.76 -0.84
C GLU A 37 -28.94 -8.43 -0.54
N THR A 38 -27.64 -8.35 -0.80
CA THR A 38 -26.88 -7.11 -0.61
C THR A 38 -27.12 -6.16 -1.78
N GLU A 39 -27.47 -4.90 -1.50
CA GLU A 39 -27.48 -3.84 -2.52
C GLU A 39 -26.07 -3.45 -2.98
N VAL A 40 -25.04 -3.86 -2.24
CA VAL A 40 -23.64 -3.60 -2.57
C VAL A 40 -22.95 -4.95 -2.75
N PRO A 41 -23.05 -5.57 -3.93
CA PRO A 41 -22.37 -6.83 -4.18
C PRO A 41 -20.86 -6.59 -4.15
N ALA A 42 -20.16 -7.36 -3.32
CA ALA A 42 -18.71 -7.42 -3.38
C ALA A 42 -18.34 -8.06 -4.73
N LYS A 43 -17.67 -7.30 -5.61
CA LYS A 43 -17.03 -7.90 -6.78
C LYS A 43 -15.74 -8.57 -6.29
N PRO A 44 -15.55 -9.88 -6.52
CA PRO A 44 -14.29 -10.51 -6.21
C PRO A 44 -13.19 -9.84 -7.04
N PHE A 45 -12.07 -9.55 -6.40
CA PHE A 45 -10.89 -9.08 -7.12
C PHE A 45 -10.32 -10.23 -7.97
N GLN A 46 -9.88 -9.93 -9.19
CA GLN A 46 -9.38 -10.95 -10.12
C GLN A 46 -8.14 -11.66 -9.53
N GLU A 47 -8.10 -12.98 -9.44
CA GLU A 47 -6.88 -13.68 -9.04
C GLU A 47 -5.75 -13.45 -10.05
N ILE A 48 -4.55 -13.19 -9.56
CA ILE A 48 -3.34 -13.08 -10.39
C ILE A 48 -2.30 -14.09 -9.90
N LEU A 49 -1.42 -14.52 -10.81
CA LEU A 49 -0.28 -15.35 -10.43
C LEU A 49 0.66 -14.52 -9.55
N MET A 50 0.92 -15.02 -8.33
CA MET A 50 1.84 -14.38 -7.41
C MET A 50 3.29 -14.61 -7.86
N PRO A 51 4.06 -13.56 -8.19
CA PRO A 51 5.42 -13.74 -8.65
C PRO A 51 6.38 -14.05 -7.50
N ASN A 52 7.43 -14.80 -7.82
CA ASN A 52 8.59 -15.00 -6.97
C ASN A 52 9.74 -14.09 -7.40
N LEU A 53 10.64 -13.81 -6.46
CA LEU A 53 11.87 -13.08 -6.76
C LEU A 53 12.72 -13.91 -7.72
N LYS A 54 13.15 -13.31 -8.83
CA LYS A 54 13.89 -14.01 -9.91
C LYS A 54 15.40 -14.11 -9.67
N LYS A 55 15.90 -13.43 -8.64
CA LYS A 55 17.32 -13.31 -8.30
C LYS A 55 17.49 -13.50 -6.80
N GLU A 56 18.68 -13.89 -6.38
CA GLU A 56 19.07 -13.78 -4.97
C GLU A 56 18.95 -12.34 -4.48
N LEU A 57 18.51 -12.14 -3.24
CA LEU A 57 18.31 -10.80 -2.67
C LEU A 57 19.58 -9.94 -2.78
N GLU A 58 20.76 -10.52 -2.51
CA GLU A 58 22.08 -9.89 -2.60
C GLU A 58 22.42 -9.34 -4.01
N LYS A 59 21.63 -9.71 -5.03
CA LYS A 59 21.74 -9.22 -6.42
C LYS A 59 20.50 -8.45 -6.87
N ALA A 60 19.46 -8.40 -6.04
CA ALA A 60 18.18 -7.81 -6.37
C ALA A 60 18.18 -6.29 -6.16
N ARG A 61 17.53 -5.60 -7.09
CA ARG A 61 17.22 -4.16 -7.00
C ARG A 61 15.83 -3.98 -6.40
N ILE A 62 15.75 -3.42 -5.20
CA ILE A 62 14.50 -3.28 -4.45
C ILE A 62 14.01 -1.84 -4.52
N ALA A 63 12.75 -1.61 -4.89
CA ALA A 63 12.13 -0.29 -4.89
C ALA A 63 11.18 -0.08 -3.71
N LEU A 64 10.95 1.19 -3.39
CA LEU A 64 10.01 1.61 -2.38
C LEU A 64 8.83 2.36 -3.00
N VAL A 65 7.64 1.97 -2.60
CA VAL A 65 6.37 2.60 -3.00
C VAL A 65 5.61 2.94 -1.73
N THR A 66 4.92 4.07 -1.70
CA THR A 66 4.03 4.40 -0.59
C THR A 66 2.73 5.01 -1.10
N ASP A 67 1.63 4.64 -0.48
CA ASP A 67 0.35 5.33 -0.64
C ASP A 67 0.09 6.33 0.52
N GLY A 68 1.05 6.47 1.43
CA GLY A 68 0.96 7.33 2.60
C GLY A 68 1.19 8.82 2.32
N GLY A 69 1.39 9.22 1.06
CA GLY A 69 1.46 10.62 0.65
C GLY A 69 2.71 11.38 1.09
N LEU A 70 3.84 10.70 1.30
CA LEU A 70 5.10 11.38 1.62
C LEU A 70 5.58 12.21 0.43
N VAL A 71 5.92 13.49 0.64
CA VAL A 71 6.41 14.42 -0.39
C VAL A 71 7.56 15.28 0.17
N PRO A 72 8.45 15.82 -0.68
CA PRO A 72 9.39 16.84 -0.26
C PRO A 72 8.68 18.06 0.33
N LYS A 73 9.37 18.77 1.22
CA LYS A 73 8.84 19.95 1.89
C LYS A 73 8.28 20.97 0.90
N GLY A 74 7.08 21.48 1.17
CA GLY A 74 6.37 22.42 0.31
C GLY A 74 5.55 21.75 -0.81
N ASN A 75 5.50 20.41 -0.86
CA ASN A 75 4.72 19.63 -1.82
C ASN A 75 4.87 20.16 -3.27
N PRO A 76 6.09 20.13 -3.84
CA PRO A 76 6.43 20.86 -5.07
C PRO A 76 5.55 20.44 -6.26
N ASP A 77 5.13 19.18 -6.31
CA ASP A 77 4.29 18.64 -7.38
C ASP A 77 2.80 18.82 -7.10
N ASN A 78 2.40 19.42 -5.99
CA ASN A 78 1.01 19.57 -5.57
C ASN A 78 0.27 18.22 -5.59
N LEU A 79 0.80 17.22 -4.88
CA LEU A 79 0.09 15.96 -4.66
C LEU A 79 -1.16 16.25 -3.84
N ASN A 80 -2.34 15.85 -4.35
CA ASN A 80 -3.60 16.03 -3.64
C ASN A 80 -3.62 15.15 -2.38
N PRO A 81 -4.05 15.68 -1.22
CA PRO A 81 -4.03 14.92 0.04
C PRO A 81 -5.17 13.90 0.15
N THR A 82 -6.10 13.90 -0.80
CA THR A 82 -7.22 12.96 -0.93
C THR A 82 -7.50 12.68 -2.39
N ASN A 83 -7.93 11.45 -2.70
CA ASN A 83 -8.34 10.99 -4.03
C ASN A 83 -7.36 11.44 -5.14
N SER A 84 -6.06 11.26 -4.91
CA SER A 84 -5.04 11.72 -5.85
C SER A 84 -5.20 10.99 -7.20
N GLN A 85 -5.20 11.75 -8.29
CA GLN A 85 -5.27 11.22 -9.66
C GLN A 85 -3.86 10.93 -10.24
N LYS A 86 -2.82 11.15 -9.43
CA LYS A 86 -1.42 10.97 -9.82
C LYS A 86 -0.59 10.34 -8.70
N PHE A 87 0.54 9.81 -9.10
CA PHE A 87 1.66 9.51 -8.21
C PHE A 87 2.83 10.43 -8.57
N CYS A 88 3.71 10.66 -7.62
CA CYS A 88 4.96 11.39 -7.78
C CYS A 88 6.14 10.42 -7.63
N MET A 89 7.29 10.81 -8.17
CA MET A 89 8.55 10.07 -8.10
C MET A 89 9.61 11.01 -7.56
N TYR A 90 10.29 10.59 -6.50
CA TYR A 90 11.31 11.41 -5.86
C TYR A 90 12.62 10.65 -5.72
N SER A 91 13.71 11.30 -6.11
CA SER A 91 15.06 10.79 -5.95
C SER A 91 15.45 10.82 -4.47
N LEU A 92 15.96 9.71 -3.96
CA LEU A 92 16.64 9.61 -2.67
C LEU A 92 18.02 10.27 -2.73
N GLY A 93 18.63 10.37 -3.92
CA GLY A 93 19.92 11.04 -4.11
C GLY A 93 21.04 10.40 -3.31
N GLY A 94 20.98 9.09 -3.09
CA GLY A 94 21.91 8.37 -2.22
C GLY A 94 21.77 8.68 -0.73
N SER A 95 20.70 9.37 -0.30
CA SER A 95 20.48 9.71 1.11
C SER A 95 20.47 8.45 1.99
N GLU A 96 21.12 8.58 3.14
CA GLU A 96 21.25 7.53 4.16
C GLU A 96 19.98 7.37 5.01
N MET A 97 19.20 8.43 5.14
CA MET A 97 17.92 8.45 5.84
C MET A 97 17.11 9.65 5.35
N LEU A 98 15.79 9.61 5.56
CA LEU A 98 14.96 10.80 5.38
C LEU A 98 15.02 11.68 6.63
N LEU A 99 15.06 13.00 6.46
CA LEU A 99 15.07 13.97 7.55
C LEU A 99 13.73 14.69 7.62
N SER A 100 13.20 14.88 8.82
CA SER A 100 11.91 15.55 9.06
C SER A 100 11.80 16.93 8.41
N LYS A 101 12.88 17.70 8.39
CA LYS A 101 12.91 19.05 7.78
C LYS A 101 12.70 19.05 6.25
N ASP A 102 13.01 17.95 5.58
CA ASP A 102 13.07 17.87 4.12
C ASP A 102 11.79 17.27 3.51
N TYR A 103 10.91 16.71 4.34
CA TYR A 103 9.71 16.00 3.92
C TYR A 103 8.47 16.42 4.72
N GLU A 104 7.31 16.22 4.13
CA GLU A 104 6.00 16.36 4.77
C GLU A 104 5.01 15.35 4.16
N VAL A 105 3.80 15.30 4.69
CA VAL A 105 2.78 14.35 4.26
C VAL A 105 1.58 15.06 3.65
N SER A 106 1.30 14.74 2.38
CA SER A 106 0.04 15.10 1.71
C SER A 106 -0.93 13.93 1.79
N HIS A 107 -1.54 13.73 2.95
CA HIS A 107 -2.49 12.64 3.19
C HIS A 107 -3.43 12.95 4.37
N GLN A 108 -4.75 12.90 4.17
CA GLN A 108 -5.75 13.23 5.22
C GLN A 108 -6.39 12.02 5.90
N GLY A 109 -5.83 10.82 5.73
CA GLY A 109 -6.41 9.58 6.22
C GLY A 109 -5.92 9.08 7.59
N TYR A 110 -4.91 9.69 8.19
CA TYR A 110 -4.33 9.26 9.49
C TYR A 110 -3.57 10.43 10.15
N ASN A 111 -3.11 10.25 11.40
CA ASN A 111 -2.29 11.26 12.07
C ASN A 111 -0.86 11.28 11.50
N THR A 112 -0.52 12.33 10.76
CA THR A 112 0.77 12.45 10.05
C THR A 112 1.93 12.87 10.93
N GLU A 113 1.66 13.40 12.14
CA GLU A 113 2.68 13.98 13.03
C GLU A 113 3.84 13.02 13.28
N TYR A 114 3.55 11.74 13.50
CA TYR A 114 4.60 10.74 13.75
C TYR A 114 5.56 10.59 12.58
N ILE A 115 5.07 10.66 11.34
CA ILE A 115 5.90 10.56 10.12
C ILE A 115 6.61 11.87 9.86
N GLU A 116 5.97 13.01 10.13
CA GLU A 116 6.61 14.32 9.99
C GLU A 116 7.77 14.48 11.00
N GLN A 117 7.69 13.84 12.17
CA GLN A 117 8.79 13.77 13.13
C GLN A 117 9.94 12.85 12.66
N ASP A 118 9.62 11.71 12.04
CA ASP A 118 10.60 10.81 11.42
C ASP A 118 9.99 10.10 10.19
N PRO A 119 10.32 10.55 8.96
CA PRO A 119 9.72 9.99 7.75
C PRO A 119 10.09 8.52 7.50
N ASN A 120 11.16 8.04 8.14
CA ASN A 120 11.59 6.65 8.03
C ASN A 120 10.60 5.67 8.70
N ARG A 121 9.65 6.17 9.49
CA ARG A 121 8.50 5.41 10.01
C ARG A 121 7.51 4.97 8.93
N LEU A 122 7.55 5.61 7.76
CA LEU A 122 6.73 5.27 6.59
C LEU A 122 7.54 4.62 5.47
N LEU A 123 8.72 5.16 5.18
CA LEU A 123 9.64 4.66 4.16
C LEU A 123 11.01 4.42 4.80
N PRO A 124 11.38 3.16 5.11
CA PRO A 124 12.49 2.85 6.03
C PRO A 124 13.86 2.95 5.33
N ILE A 125 14.22 4.13 4.84
CA ILE A 125 15.44 4.36 4.03
C ILE A 125 16.69 3.98 4.80
N ASP A 126 16.79 4.36 6.07
CA ASP A 126 17.92 4.03 6.94
C ASP A 126 18.16 2.52 7.09
N ALA A 127 17.10 1.74 7.27
CA ALA A 127 17.18 0.29 7.35
C ALA A 127 17.45 -0.34 5.97
N MET A 128 16.85 0.16 4.88
CA MET A 128 17.11 -0.35 3.53
C MET A 128 18.55 -0.06 3.07
N ARG A 129 19.10 1.11 3.39
CA ARG A 129 20.51 1.46 3.14
C ARG A 129 21.47 0.60 3.95
N ARG A 130 21.08 0.24 5.18
CA ARG A 130 21.82 -0.75 5.96
C ARG A 130 21.80 -2.13 5.29
N ALA A 131 20.66 -2.59 4.78
CA ALA A 131 20.57 -3.87 4.06
C ALA A 131 21.47 -3.90 2.81
N GLU A 132 21.52 -2.79 2.07
CA GLU A 132 22.41 -2.61 0.92
C GLU A 132 23.89 -2.67 1.33
N ARG A 133 24.30 -1.94 2.38
CA ARG A 133 25.70 -1.97 2.87
C ARG A 133 26.13 -3.32 3.41
N GLU A 134 25.22 -4.04 4.07
CA GLU A 134 25.48 -5.37 4.63
C GLU A 134 25.41 -6.47 3.56
N GLY A 135 25.16 -6.12 2.30
CA GLY A 135 25.10 -7.06 1.17
C GLY A 135 23.86 -7.95 1.17
N ILE A 136 22.89 -7.69 2.05
CA ILE A 136 21.64 -8.47 2.15
C ILE A 136 20.78 -8.23 0.90
N ILE A 137 20.79 -7.00 0.38
CA ILE A 137 20.21 -6.68 -0.93
C ILE A 137 21.30 -6.18 -1.88
N GLY A 138 21.12 -6.39 -3.18
CA GLY A 138 22.07 -5.89 -4.17
C GLY A 138 22.07 -4.37 -4.26
N ARG A 139 20.88 -3.77 -4.35
CA ARG A 139 20.75 -2.30 -4.41
C ARG A 139 19.37 -1.81 -3.97
N LEU A 140 19.33 -0.71 -3.23
CA LEU A 140 18.10 0.07 -3.07
C LEU A 140 17.92 0.97 -4.29
N PHE A 141 16.78 0.87 -4.96
CA PHE A 141 16.40 1.76 -6.06
C PHE A 141 16.31 3.19 -5.56
N ASP A 142 17.05 4.10 -6.21
CA ASP A 142 17.23 5.46 -5.71
C ASP A 142 16.03 6.38 -5.92
N ILE A 143 14.91 5.87 -6.44
CA ILE A 143 13.66 6.62 -6.59
C ILE A 143 12.57 5.91 -5.81
N PHE A 144 11.82 6.65 -5.00
CA PHE A 144 10.59 6.15 -4.40
C PHE A 144 9.36 6.72 -5.11
N TYR A 145 8.29 5.93 -5.13
CA TYR A 145 6.99 6.33 -5.68
C TYR A 145 6.04 6.66 -4.54
N THR A 146 5.25 7.71 -4.70
CA THR A 146 4.31 8.17 -3.67
C THR A 146 2.99 8.61 -4.28
N THR A 147 1.89 8.26 -3.63
CA THR A 147 0.56 8.82 -3.91
C THR A 147 -0.18 9.00 -2.58
N ALA A 148 -1.32 9.68 -2.61
CA ALA A 148 -2.22 9.73 -1.46
C ALA A 148 -3.37 8.73 -1.67
N GLY A 149 -3.27 7.57 -1.01
CA GLY A 149 -4.20 6.46 -1.21
C GLY A 149 -5.59 6.68 -0.61
N VAL A 150 -5.75 7.67 0.27
CA VAL A 150 -7.04 7.97 0.91
C VAL A 150 -8.13 8.37 -0.08
N MET A 151 -9.34 7.84 0.09
CA MET A 151 -10.51 8.10 -0.77
C MET A 151 -10.32 7.71 -2.25
N THR A 152 -9.31 6.92 -2.59
CA THR A 152 -9.07 6.47 -3.98
C THR A 152 -10.12 5.42 -4.39
N SER A 153 -10.72 5.60 -5.57
CA SER A 153 -11.59 4.59 -6.19
C SER A 153 -10.78 3.36 -6.63
N VAL A 154 -11.48 2.23 -6.85
CA VAL A 154 -10.82 0.99 -7.32
C VAL A 154 -10.22 1.21 -8.71
N GLU A 155 -10.95 1.89 -9.58
CA GLU A 155 -10.54 2.19 -10.96
C GLU A 155 -9.27 3.05 -10.98
N ASN A 156 -9.23 4.11 -10.16
CA ASN A 156 -8.07 5.00 -10.08
C ASN A 156 -6.87 4.30 -9.44
N GLY A 157 -7.07 3.53 -8.37
CA GLY A 157 -5.99 2.76 -7.74
C GLY A 157 -5.36 1.74 -8.69
N THR A 158 -6.19 1.08 -9.50
CA THR A 158 -5.73 0.15 -10.55
C THR A 158 -4.93 0.89 -11.62
N ALA A 159 -5.45 2.01 -12.14
CA ALA A 159 -4.76 2.80 -13.17
C ALA A 159 -3.43 3.40 -12.68
N LEU A 160 -3.34 3.80 -11.41
CA LEU A 160 -2.07 4.20 -10.78
C LEU A 160 -1.10 3.01 -10.72
N GLY A 161 -1.59 1.85 -10.28
CA GLY A 161 -0.83 0.60 -10.23
C GLY A 161 -0.23 0.20 -11.57
N GLU A 162 -1.03 0.18 -12.64
CA GLU A 162 -0.57 -0.15 -14.00
C GLU A 162 0.59 0.75 -14.45
N ARG A 163 0.48 2.06 -14.21
CA ARG A 163 1.51 3.05 -14.60
C ARG A 163 2.78 2.91 -13.75
N ILE A 164 2.63 2.69 -12.44
CA ILE A 164 3.78 2.46 -11.53
C ILE A 164 4.49 1.15 -11.91
N ALA A 165 3.74 0.08 -12.19
CA ALA A 165 4.25 -1.21 -12.59
C ALA A 165 5.11 -1.13 -13.86
N VAL A 166 4.62 -0.44 -14.90
CA VAL A 166 5.39 -0.19 -16.13
C VAL A 166 6.68 0.56 -15.83
N SER A 167 6.62 1.64 -15.06
CA SER A 167 7.80 2.43 -14.68
C SER A 167 8.84 1.60 -13.92
N LEU A 168 8.41 0.75 -13.00
CA LEU A 168 9.30 -0.15 -12.22
C LEU A 168 9.96 -1.20 -13.10
N ARG A 169 9.19 -1.84 -13.99
CA ARG A 169 9.70 -2.83 -14.95
C ARG A 169 10.75 -2.21 -15.88
N ASP A 170 10.46 -1.03 -16.42
CA ASP A 170 11.37 -0.32 -17.33
C ASP A 170 12.63 0.19 -16.62
N CYS A 171 12.63 0.18 -15.27
CA CYS A 171 13.79 0.46 -14.43
C CYS A 171 14.50 -0.81 -13.91
N ASP A 172 14.21 -2.00 -14.43
CA ASP A 172 14.80 -3.28 -13.97
C ASP A 172 14.70 -3.48 -12.44
N VAL A 173 13.57 -3.10 -11.85
CA VAL A 173 13.29 -3.37 -10.43
C VAL A 173 12.89 -4.84 -10.27
N ASP A 174 13.52 -5.50 -9.30
CA ASP A 174 13.31 -6.93 -9.04
C ASP A 174 12.25 -7.19 -7.97
N ALA A 175 12.04 -6.27 -7.03
CA ALA A 175 11.03 -6.38 -5.99
C ALA A 175 10.60 -5.01 -5.45
N VAL A 176 9.44 -4.96 -4.80
CA VAL A 176 8.89 -3.73 -4.19
C VAL A 176 8.51 -3.95 -2.74
N VAL A 177 8.91 -3.03 -1.87
CA VAL A 177 8.31 -2.87 -0.54
C VAL A 177 7.36 -1.68 -0.60
N LEU A 178 6.07 -1.93 -0.38
CA LEU A 178 5.00 -0.94 -0.43
C LEU A 178 4.48 -0.65 0.98
N SER A 179 4.52 0.60 1.44
CA SER A 179 3.94 0.97 2.74
C SER A 179 2.54 1.57 2.62
N SER A 180 1.63 1.13 3.50
CA SER A 180 0.25 1.61 3.54
C SER A 180 -0.28 1.91 4.93
N THR A 181 -1.01 3.03 5.04
CA THR A 181 -1.47 3.60 6.32
C THR A 181 -2.95 3.31 6.61
N CYS A 182 -3.85 4.26 6.34
CA CYS A 182 -5.27 4.16 6.68
C CYS A 182 -6.02 3.16 5.80
N GLY A 183 -7.22 2.74 6.19
CA GLY A 183 -7.92 1.63 5.51
C GLY A 183 -8.18 1.82 4.01
N THR A 184 -8.57 3.04 3.57
CA THR A 184 -8.74 3.30 2.13
C THR A 184 -7.40 3.35 1.39
N SER A 185 -6.34 3.81 2.08
CA SER A 185 -4.97 3.76 1.58
C SER A 185 -4.49 2.33 1.42
N THR A 186 -4.62 1.48 2.44
CA THR A 186 -4.30 0.04 2.37
C THR A 186 -4.95 -0.66 1.18
N ARG A 187 -6.21 -0.35 0.87
CA ARG A 187 -6.87 -0.87 -0.34
C ARG A 187 -6.19 -0.35 -1.61
N CYS A 188 -5.88 0.94 -1.69
CA CYS A 188 -5.15 1.53 -2.82
C CYS A 188 -3.76 0.89 -3.00
N GLY A 189 -2.96 0.77 -1.93
CA GLY A 189 -1.67 0.10 -1.96
C GLY A 189 -1.75 -1.36 -2.41
N ALA A 190 -2.80 -2.08 -2.01
CA ALA A 190 -3.00 -3.46 -2.46
C ALA A 190 -3.35 -3.55 -3.95
N LEU A 191 -4.15 -2.60 -4.48
CA LEU A 191 -4.43 -2.49 -5.92
C LEU A 191 -3.15 -2.17 -6.71
N ILE A 192 -2.34 -1.24 -6.21
CA ILE A 192 -1.05 -0.90 -6.81
C ILE A 192 -0.12 -2.11 -6.80
N GLY A 193 0.01 -2.78 -5.65
CA GLY A 193 0.83 -3.97 -5.49
C GLY A 193 0.43 -5.09 -6.46
N LYS A 194 -0.87 -5.31 -6.62
CA LYS A 194 -1.38 -6.32 -7.53
C LYS A 194 -1.04 -6.05 -9.00
N GLU A 195 -1.13 -4.81 -9.46
CA GLU A 195 -0.75 -4.47 -10.84
C GLU A 195 0.76 -4.56 -11.06
N ILE A 196 1.57 -4.29 -10.02
CA ILE A 196 3.02 -4.56 -10.05
C ILE A 196 3.29 -6.07 -10.15
N GLU A 197 2.59 -6.88 -9.36
CA GLU A 197 2.69 -8.34 -9.37
C GLU A 197 2.26 -8.95 -10.70
N ARG A 198 1.26 -8.36 -11.37
CA ARG A 198 0.81 -8.77 -12.72
C ARG A 198 1.92 -8.67 -13.76
N LEU A 199 2.89 -7.77 -13.58
CA LEU A 199 4.09 -7.67 -14.43
C LEU A 199 5.25 -8.58 -13.97
N GLY A 200 5.01 -9.42 -12.97
CA GLY A 200 5.96 -10.41 -12.49
C GLY A 200 6.99 -9.85 -11.49
N ILE A 201 6.69 -8.73 -10.84
CA ILE A 201 7.52 -8.12 -9.81
C ILE A 201 6.89 -8.41 -8.42
N PRO A 202 7.53 -9.18 -7.53
CA PRO A 202 7.00 -9.43 -6.19
C PRO A 202 6.91 -8.16 -5.33
N VAL A 203 5.80 -8.04 -4.61
CA VAL A 203 5.49 -6.93 -3.71
C VAL A 203 5.33 -7.45 -2.29
N ILE A 204 5.87 -6.72 -1.30
CA ILE A 204 5.47 -6.84 0.10
C ILE A 204 4.69 -5.59 0.45
N GLN A 205 3.43 -5.74 0.83
CA GLN A 205 2.67 -4.64 1.42
C GLN A 205 2.85 -4.64 2.94
N VAL A 206 3.37 -3.54 3.47
CA VAL A 206 3.54 -3.32 4.91
C VAL A 206 2.41 -2.43 5.41
N THR A 207 1.53 -3.00 6.23
CA THR A 207 0.35 -2.32 6.75
C THR A 207 -0.12 -2.97 8.05
N ASN A 208 -0.73 -2.21 8.96
CA ASN A 208 -1.36 -2.80 10.15
C ASN A 208 -2.72 -3.46 9.82
N LEU A 209 -3.39 -2.99 8.76
CA LEU A 209 -4.73 -3.43 8.34
C LEU A 209 -4.68 -4.62 7.37
N THR A 210 -4.03 -5.70 7.78
CA THR A 210 -3.70 -6.85 6.91
C THR A 210 -4.91 -7.47 6.22
N LYS A 211 -6.07 -7.53 6.90
CA LYS A 211 -7.33 -8.06 6.32
C LYS A 211 -7.84 -7.27 5.12
N ILE A 212 -7.55 -5.97 5.04
CA ILE A 212 -7.92 -5.16 3.86
C ILE A 212 -7.02 -5.53 2.69
N ALA A 213 -5.70 -5.60 2.92
CA ALA A 213 -4.73 -5.99 1.89
C ALA A 213 -5.00 -7.41 1.36
N GLU A 214 -5.25 -8.37 2.26
CA GLU A 214 -5.62 -9.75 1.94
C GLU A 214 -6.89 -9.80 1.08
N SER A 215 -7.92 -9.01 1.42
CA SER A 215 -9.18 -9.00 0.66
C SER A 215 -9.03 -8.54 -0.79
N VAL A 216 -7.98 -7.78 -1.12
CA VAL A 216 -7.67 -7.32 -2.48
C VAL A 216 -6.80 -8.33 -3.25
N GLY A 217 -6.01 -9.13 -2.51
CA GLY A 217 -5.21 -10.24 -3.03
C GLY A 217 -3.76 -9.89 -3.37
N VAL A 218 -3.09 -9.02 -2.60
CA VAL A 218 -1.63 -8.84 -2.72
C VAL A 218 -0.90 -10.07 -2.16
N SER A 219 0.21 -10.50 -2.77
CA SER A 219 0.81 -11.80 -2.44
C SER A 219 1.42 -11.88 -1.04
N ARG A 220 2.17 -10.85 -0.61
CA ARG A 220 2.92 -10.85 0.66
C ARG A 220 2.55 -9.64 1.49
N ILE A 221 2.20 -9.88 2.76
CA ILE A 221 1.75 -8.85 3.69
C ILE A 221 2.55 -8.94 4.97
N LEU A 222 3.16 -7.82 5.38
CA LEU A 222 3.79 -7.68 6.69
C LEU A 222 2.93 -6.79 7.58
N ARG A 223 2.57 -7.28 8.77
CA ARG A 223 1.88 -6.48 9.77
C ARG A 223 2.80 -5.39 10.33
N GLY A 224 2.53 -4.13 10.01
CA GLY A 224 3.21 -2.97 10.59
C GLY A 224 2.74 -2.64 12.01
N ASN A 225 3.49 -1.82 12.74
CA ASN A 225 3.21 -1.48 14.15
C ASN A 225 1.84 -0.81 14.33
N ASP A 226 1.63 0.29 13.61
CA ASP A 226 0.44 1.13 13.66
C ASP A 226 0.20 1.73 12.27
N ILE A 227 -1.04 2.09 11.97
CA ILE A 227 -1.40 2.75 10.71
C ILE A 227 -0.69 4.09 10.52
N CYS A 228 -0.27 4.77 11.59
CA CYS A 228 0.40 6.07 11.52
C CYS A 228 1.92 5.97 11.39
N HIS A 229 2.52 4.80 11.63
CA HIS A 229 3.98 4.61 11.62
C HIS A 229 4.33 3.13 11.42
N VAL A 230 3.99 2.57 10.27
CA VAL A 230 4.05 1.12 10.00
C VAL A 230 5.43 0.48 10.24
N PHE A 231 6.52 1.23 10.07
CA PHE A 231 7.90 0.78 10.28
C PHE A 231 8.55 1.28 11.59
N GLY A 232 7.81 2.02 12.43
CA GLY A 232 8.37 2.67 13.61
C GLY A 232 7.56 2.49 14.88
N ASP A 233 8.13 2.96 15.98
CA ASP A 233 7.49 3.03 17.28
C ASP A 233 7.96 4.32 17.99
N PRO A 234 7.11 5.37 18.03
CA PRO A 234 7.47 6.66 18.61
C PRO A 234 7.67 6.62 20.13
N LYS A 235 7.35 5.50 20.80
CA LYS A 235 7.59 5.33 22.24
C LYS A 235 9.04 4.94 22.55
N LEU A 236 9.79 4.45 21.56
CA LEU A 236 11.17 4.03 21.70
C LEU A 236 12.13 5.23 21.58
N SER A 237 13.34 5.10 22.14
CA SER A 237 14.41 6.05 21.83
C SER A 237 14.82 5.93 20.36
N LEU A 238 15.41 6.98 19.78
CA LEU A 238 15.84 6.97 18.36
C LEU A 238 16.75 5.78 18.00
N LYS A 239 17.61 5.34 18.93
CA LYS A 239 18.52 4.20 18.70
C LYS A 239 17.77 2.87 18.69
N GLU A 240 16.82 2.71 19.61
CA GLU A 240 15.97 1.52 19.70
C GLU A 240 15.00 1.46 18.51
N GLU A 241 14.42 2.59 18.13
CA GLU A 241 13.50 2.68 16.98
C GLU A 241 14.19 2.32 15.67
N ARG A 242 15.45 2.76 15.45
CA ARG A 242 16.25 2.31 14.30
C ARG A 242 16.47 0.79 14.30
N THR A 243 16.65 0.20 15.48
CA THR A 243 16.82 -1.26 15.63
C THR A 243 15.51 -2.00 15.37
N TYR A 244 14.39 -1.44 15.83
CA TYR A 244 13.03 -1.93 15.53
C TYR A 244 12.77 -1.92 14.01
N ARG A 245 13.01 -0.78 13.37
CA ARG A 245 12.85 -0.61 11.92
C ARG A 245 13.72 -1.56 11.12
N TRP A 246 14.96 -1.77 11.57
CA TRP A 246 15.86 -2.77 10.99
C TRP A 246 15.26 -4.18 11.03
N HIS A 247 14.69 -4.60 12.17
CA HIS A 247 13.99 -5.89 12.27
C HIS A 247 12.78 -5.96 11.33
N MET A 248 12.01 -4.88 11.21
CA MET A 248 10.84 -4.84 10.32
C MET A 248 11.24 -4.99 8.84
N VAL A 249 12.30 -4.32 8.42
CA VAL A 249 12.86 -4.51 7.07
C VAL A 249 13.37 -5.93 6.88
N GLY A 250 14.06 -6.50 7.87
CA GLY A 250 14.49 -7.90 7.83
C GLY A 250 13.32 -8.86 7.58
N LYS A 251 12.23 -8.73 8.36
CA LYS A 251 10.99 -9.51 8.15
C LYS A 251 10.41 -9.33 6.74
N ALA A 252 10.38 -8.10 6.23
CA ALA A 252 9.89 -7.83 4.87
C ALA A 252 10.75 -8.51 3.80
N LEU A 253 12.08 -8.48 3.96
CA LEU A 253 13.00 -9.15 3.04
C LEU A 253 12.93 -10.68 3.15
N ASP A 254 12.69 -11.22 4.35
CA ASP A 254 12.49 -12.67 4.52
C ASP A 254 11.22 -13.16 3.82
N LEU A 255 10.14 -12.35 3.77
CA LEU A 255 8.95 -12.68 2.99
C LEU A 255 9.24 -12.83 1.48
N LEU A 256 10.20 -12.07 0.93
CA LEU A 256 10.60 -12.20 -0.48
C LEU A 256 11.31 -13.53 -0.77
N LYS A 257 11.95 -14.14 0.23
CA LYS A 257 12.63 -15.43 0.09
C LYS A 257 11.64 -16.60 0.01
N ILE A 258 10.39 -16.39 0.43
CA ILE A 258 9.37 -17.44 0.39
C ILE A 258 8.92 -17.62 -1.06
N GLU A 259 9.20 -18.80 -1.60
CA GLU A 259 8.69 -19.21 -2.91
C GLU A 259 7.21 -19.60 -2.81
N ILE A 260 6.41 -18.98 -3.67
CA ILE A 260 4.99 -19.23 -3.83
C ILE A 260 4.80 -20.22 -4.98
N ALA A 261 4.07 -21.31 -4.73
CA ALA A 261 3.76 -22.30 -5.75
C ALA A 261 2.80 -21.71 -6.81
N PRO A 262 2.87 -22.14 -8.10
CA PRO A 262 2.09 -21.54 -9.18
C PRO A 262 0.56 -21.56 -9.03
N ASN A 263 0.03 -22.41 -8.14
CA ASN A 263 -1.41 -22.56 -7.88
C ASN A 263 -1.83 -22.03 -6.50
N TYR A 264 -0.91 -21.37 -5.77
CA TYR A 264 -1.21 -20.81 -4.47
C TYR A 264 -1.82 -19.41 -4.64
N THR A 265 -3.02 -19.23 -4.09
CA THR A 265 -3.84 -18.02 -4.29
C THR A 265 -4.01 -17.20 -3.03
N ASP A 266 -3.63 -17.73 -1.88
CA ASP A 266 -3.79 -17.05 -0.59
C ASP A 266 -2.60 -16.12 -0.30
N SER A 267 -2.84 -14.97 0.32
CA SER A 267 -1.76 -14.09 0.75
C SER A 267 -0.90 -14.74 1.84
N ILE A 268 0.41 -14.56 1.79
CA ILE A 268 1.31 -14.86 2.91
C ILE A 268 1.31 -13.67 3.85
N ILE A 269 0.91 -13.89 5.11
CA ILE A 269 0.82 -12.83 6.12
C ILE A 269 1.81 -13.13 7.25
N SER A 270 2.79 -12.26 7.46
CA SER A 270 3.66 -12.30 8.64
C SER A 270 3.03 -11.54 9.79
N GLU A 271 3.06 -12.16 10.97
CA GLU A 271 2.82 -11.51 12.27
C GLU A 271 4.02 -10.70 12.77
#